data_AF-A0A358CVB3-F1
#
_entry.id   AF-A0A358CVB3-F1
#
_cell.length_a   1.000
_cell.length_b   1.000
_cell.length_c   1.000
_cell.angle_alpha   90.00
_cell.angle_beta   90.00
_cell.angle_gamma   90.00
#
_symmetry.space_group_name_H-M   'P 1'
#
loop_
_entity.id
_entity.type
_entity.pdbx_description
1 polymer ?
#
loop_
_entity_poly.entity_id
_entity_poly.type
_entity_poly.pdbx_seq_one_letter_code
_entity_poly.pdbx_strand_id
1 'polypeptide(L)'
;MKLHYCKTPLGNFGDDLNTWLWPTLLGESFFDTHEDCLFLGVGTILNQKLPKLPEKIVLGTGTGYQRPPKVDGKFSIYSVRGPLTAKALNIPLRKSIGDSAYLCLATDRFKKLFALPKKYRISVIPHHQTATSIDWETIGNVGELHFIDPRKEFFRVFEDIAQSECVLTESLHGAIFADALRTAWQPFR
;
A
#
# COMPACT_ATOMS: atom_id res chain seq x y z
N MET A 1 11.07 16.82 -7.36
CA MET A 1 9.64 16.57 -7.08
C MET A 1 9.53 16.02 -5.67
N LYS A 2 8.47 16.29 -4.90
CA LYS A 2 8.32 15.74 -3.54
C LYS A 2 7.41 14.51 -3.51
N LEU A 3 7.88 13.44 -2.86
CA LEU A 3 7.05 12.26 -2.57
C LEU A 3 6.00 12.60 -1.50
N HIS A 4 4.72 12.36 -1.80
CA HIS A 4 3.61 12.60 -0.87
C HIS A 4 2.80 11.33 -0.66
N TYR A 5 2.71 10.90 0.60
CA TYR A 5 2.04 9.67 1.02
C TYR A 5 1.44 9.83 2.43
N CYS A 6 0.57 8.91 2.81
CA CYS A 6 -0.04 8.91 4.14
C CYS A 6 0.98 8.52 5.20
N LYS A 7 1.14 9.33 6.24
CA LYS A 7 1.98 9.03 7.40
C LYS A 7 1.10 8.84 8.63
N THR A 8 0.96 7.60 9.07
CA THR A 8 0.25 7.27 10.30
C THR A 8 1.22 7.30 11.48
N PRO A 9 0.89 7.94 12.63
CA PRO A 9 1.82 8.07 13.75
C PRO A 9 2.36 6.74 14.29
N LEU A 10 1.57 5.68 14.19
CA LEU A 10 1.97 4.33 14.62
C LEU A 10 2.54 3.47 13.49
N GLY A 11 2.67 3.99 12.26
CA GLY A 11 3.11 3.21 11.10
C GLY A 11 1.97 2.49 10.37
N ASN A 12 2.20 2.25 9.07
CA ASN A 12 1.35 1.48 8.17
C ASN A 12 2.23 0.96 7.03
N PHE A 13 2.60 -0.32 7.10
CA PHE A 13 3.54 -0.94 6.16
C PHE A 13 3.21 -0.68 4.68
N GLY A 14 1.93 -0.63 4.34
CA GLY A 14 1.47 -0.45 2.99
C GLY A 14 1.43 1.01 2.50
N ASP A 15 1.50 2.00 3.39
CA ASP A 15 1.76 3.38 2.98
C ASP A 15 3.26 3.71 3.10
N ASP A 16 3.93 3.15 4.11
CA ASP A 16 5.33 3.40 4.43
C ASP A 16 6.29 2.86 3.36
N LEU A 17 5.90 1.83 2.59
CA LEU A 17 6.76 1.32 1.50
C LEU A 17 7.06 2.38 0.42
N ASN A 18 6.29 3.46 0.32
CA ASN A 18 6.59 4.56 -0.61
C ASN A 18 8.04 5.05 -0.42
N THR A 19 8.54 5.02 0.82
CA THR A 19 9.91 5.44 1.17
C THR A 19 11.01 4.55 0.63
N TRP A 20 10.69 3.33 0.23
CA TRP A 20 11.65 2.38 -0.33
C TRP A 20 11.38 2.11 -1.81
N LEU A 21 10.12 1.89 -2.18
CA LEU A 21 9.73 1.48 -3.53
C LEU A 21 10.15 2.50 -4.59
N TRP A 22 9.81 3.78 -4.39
CA TRP A 22 10.07 4.79 -5.41
C TRP A 22 11.54 5.15 -5.55
N PRO A 23 12.32 5.36 -4.47
CA PRO A 23 13.77 5.49 -4.56
C PRO A 23 14.44 4.30 -5.24
N THR A 24 13.98 3.07 -4.96
CA THR A 24 14.50 1.86 -5.60
C THR A 24 14.25 1.83 -7.11
N LEU A 25 13.08 2.29 -7.56
CA LEU A 25 12.69 2.23 -8.98
C LEU A 25 13.16 3.43 -9.81
N LEU A 26 13.23 4.61 -9.20
CA LEU A 26 13.47 5.88 -9.89
C LEU A 26 14.85 6.48 -9.58
N GLY A 27 15.55 5.94 -8.58
CA GLY A 27 16.83 6.44 -8.07
C GLY A 27 16.65 7.24 -6.77
N GLU A 28 17.62 7.11 -5.87
CA GLU A 28 17.61 7.73 -4.52
C GLU A 28 17.43 9.25 -4.56
N SER A 29 18.05 9.93 -5.53
CA SER A 29 18.01 11.39 -5.68
C SER A 29 16.85 11.92 -6.52
N PHE A 30 15.94 11.05 -6.99
CA PHE A 30 14.85 11.45 -7.89
C PHE A 30 13.91 12.49 -7.25
N PHE A 31 13.77 12.47 -5.92
CA PHE A 31 12.90 13.37 -5.18
C PHE A 31 13.61 14.58 -4.55
N ASP A 32 14.92 14.75 -4.77
CA ASP A 32 15.72 15.81 -4.14
C ASP A 32 15.65 17.17 -4.89
N THR A 33 15.16 17.17 -6.13
CA THR A 33 15.51 18.20 -7.11
C THR A 33 14.50 19.32 -7.30
N HIS A 34 13.22 19.11 -6.96
CA HIS A 34 12.17 20.09 -7.28
C HIS A 34 11.00 20.10 -6.29
N GLU A 35 10.64 21.26 -5.74
CA GLU A 35 9.46 21.38 -4.86
C GLU A 35 8.15 21.71 -5.62
N ASP A 36 8.24 21.83 -6.94
CA ASP A 36 7.18 22.30 -7.84
C ASP A 36 6.21 21.22 -8.32
N CYS A 37 6.36 19.98 -7.81
CA CYS A 37 5.52 18.82 -8.14
C CYS A 37 5.39 17.89 -6.92
N LEU A 38 4.22 17.30 -6.74
CA LEU A 38 3.95 16.22 -5.78
C LEU A 38 3.79 14.89 -6.53
N PHE A 39 4.54 13.88 -6.10
CA PHE A 39 4.37 12.51 -6.56
C PHE A 39 3.42 11.75 -5.64
N LEU A 40 2.34 11.20 -6.19
CA LEU A 40 1.31 10.45 -5.48
C LEU A 40 1.36 8.98 -5.92
N GLY A 41 2.00 8.16 -5.09
CA GLY A 41 2.33 6.76 -5.37
C GLY A 41 1.35 5.74 -4.77
N VAL A 42 1.80 4.99 -3.77
CA VAL A 42 1.01 3.92 -3.13
C VAL A 42 0.09 4.53 -2.06
N GLY A 43 -1.12 3.99 -1.94
CA GLY A 43 -2.03 4.32 -0.83
C GLY A 43 -3.31 5.05 -1.25
N THR A 44 -4.06 5.51 -0.25
CA THR A 44 -5.36 6.19 -0.43
C THR A 44 -5.20 7.71 -0.29
N ILE A 45 -4.54 8.32 -1.28
CA ILE A 45 -4.02 9.70 -1.17
C ILE A 45 -4.94 10.71 -1.87
N LEU A 46 -5.77 10.25 -2.82
CA LEU A 46 -6.63 11.12 -3.64
C LEU A 46 -7.86 11.58 -2.85
N ASN A 47 -7.69 12.64 -2.06
CA ASN A 47 -8.77 13.28 -1.29
C ASN A 47 -8.66 14.82 -1.30
N GLN A 48 -9.65 15.50 -0.71
CA GLN A 48 -9.73 16.96 -0.67
C GLN A 48 -8.65 17.66 0.18
N LYS A 49 -7.86 16.92 0.97
CA LYS A 49 -6.75 17.48 1.75
C LYS A 49 -5.51 17.75 0.89
N LEU A 50 -5.47 17.25 -0.35
CA LEU A 50 -4.40 17.56 -1.28
C LEU A 50 -4.35 19.09 -1.53
N PRO A 51 -3.16 19.71 -1.43
CA PRO A 51 -3.04 21.15 -1.60
C PRO A 51 -3.35 21.53 -3.06
N LYS A 52 -3.84 22.75 -3.31
CA LYS A 52 -4.19 23.20 -4.69
C LYS A 52 -2.97 23.31 -5.60
N LEU A 53 -1.84 23.74 -5.06
CA LEU A 53 -0.52 23.73 -5.69
C LEU A 53 0.43 22.89 -4.83
N PRO A 54 1.49 22.30 -5.40
CA PRO A 54 1.90 22.36 -6.81
C PRO A 54 1.14 21.36 -7.72
N GLU A 55 1.66 21.05 -8.92
CA GLU A 55 1.17 19.96 -9.78
C GLU A 55 1.26 18.59 -9.07
N LYS A 56 0.34 17.66 -9.38
CA LYS A 56 0.34 16.30 -8.85
C LYS A 56 0.57 15.32 -9.97
N ILE A 57 1.56 14.46 -9.81
CA ILE A 57 1.79 13.29 -10.63
C ILE A 57 1.19 12.08 -9.93
N VAL A 58 0.24 11.42 -10.59
CA VAL A 58 -0.54 10.32 -10.00
C VAL A 58 -0.17 9.00 -10.69
N LEU A 59 0.30 8.04 -9.88
CA LEU A 59 0.66 6.70 -10.34
C LEU A 59 0.19 5.62 -9.35
N GLY A 60 -0.98 5.04 -9.64
CA GLY A 60 -1.49 3.85 -8.95
C GLY A 60 -2.17 4.10 -7.60
N THR A 61 -2.15 5.33 -7.05
CA THR A 61 -2.92 5.66 -5.83
C THR A 61 -4.44 5.58 -6.07
N GLY A 62 -5.19 5.39 -4.98
CA GLY A 62 -6.65 5.38 -4.97
C GLY A 62 -7.27 6.53 -4.18
N THR A 63 -8.60 6.61 -4.26
CA THR A 63 -9.43 7.36 -3.32
C THR A 63 -10.13 6.40 -2.34
N GLY A 64 -10.55 6.93 -1.19
CA GLY A 64 -11.17 6.17 -0.11
C GLY A 64 -12.61 6.60 0.09
N TYR A 65 -13.07 6.59 1.33
CA TYR A 65 -14.43 7.04 1.70
C TYR A 65 -14.61 8.56 1.63
N GLN A 66 -13.51 9.31 1.53
CA GLN A 66 -13.55 10.77 1.39
C GLN A 66 -13.87 11.16 -0.04
N ARG A 67 -14.44 12.37 -0.22
CA ARG A 67 -14.66 12.90 -1.56
C ARG A 67 -13.32 13.02 -2.30
N PRO A 68 -13.26 12.60 -3.58
CA PRO A 68 -12.06 12.75 -4.38
C PRO A 68 -11.77 14.24 -4.67
N PRO A 69 -10.53 14.61 -4.99
CA PRO A 69 -10.21 15.94 -5.48
C PRO A 69 -10.89 16.18 -6.83
N LYS A 70 -11.13 17.46 -7.17
CA LYS A 70 -11.46 17.83 -8.54
C LYS A 70 -10.18 17.75 -9.37
N VAL A 71 -10.17 16.86 -10.36
CA VAL A 71 -9.08 16.78 -11.34
C VAL A 71 -9.18 18.00 -12.26
N ASP A 72 -8.13 18.80 -12.31
CA ASP A 72 -7.98 19.97 -13.17
C ASP A 72 -6.61 19.95 -13.88
N GLY A 73 -6.21 21.05 -14.52
CA GLY A 73 -4.92 21.17 -15.22
C GLY A 73 -3.68 21.07 -14.32
N LYS A 74 -3.81 20.79 -13.02
CA LYS A 74 -2.71 20.54 -12.08
C LYS A 74 -2.54 19.06 -11.72
N PHE A 75 -3.14 18.17 -12.50
CA PHE A 75 -3.01 16.72 -12.32
C PHE A 75 -2.51 16.05 -13.60
N SER A 76 -1.35 15.41 -13.49
CA SER A 76 -0.83 14.47 -14.48
C SER A 76 -1.13 13.05 -14.03
N ILE A 77 -2.24 12.49 -14.50
CA ILE A 77 -2.71 11.15 -14.11
C ILE A 77 -2.22 10.10 -15.10
N TYR A 78 -1.26 9.29 -14.69
CA TYR A 78 -0.77 8.16 -15.48
C TYR A 78 -1.64 6.93 -15.28
N SER A 79 -1.90 6.56 -14.02
CA SER A 79 -2.80 5.48 -13.65
C SER A 79 -3.39 5.70 -12.26
N VAL A 80 -4.51 5.04 -11.98
CA VAL A 80 -5.14 4.98 -10.64
C VAL A 80 -5.36 3.54 -10.21
N ARG A 81 -5.56 3.34 -8.91
CA ARG A 81 -5.66 2.03 -8.26
C ARG A 81 -6.68 1.08 -8.87
N GLY A 82 -7.80 1.60 -9.36
CA GLY A 82 -8.90 0.75 -9.80
C GLY A 82 -10.09 1.50 -10.39
N PRO A 83 -11.09 0.76 -10.87
CA PRO A 83 -12.22 1.30 -11.62
C PRO A 83 -13.08 2.25 -10.78
N LEU A 84 -13.19 1.99 -9.48
CA LEU A 84 -13.92 2.85 -8.55
C LEU A 84 -13.25 4.21 -8.39
N THR A 85 -11.92 4.26 -8.30
CA THR A 85 -11.16 5.52 -8.28
C THR A 85 -11.31 6.28 -9.59
N ALA A 86 -11.20 5.59 -10.73
CA ALA A 86 -11.36 6.21 -12.05
C ALA A 86 -12.75 6.85 -12.21
N LYS A 87 -13.80 6.13 -11.80
CA LYS A 87 -15.18 6.63 -11.78
C LYS A 87 -15.33 7.82 -10.85
N ALA A 88 -14.80 7.74 -9.63
CA ALA A 88 -14.88 8.81 -8.64
C ALA A 88 -14.22 10.12 -9.11
N LEU A 89 -13.09 10.02 -9.83
CA LEU A 89 -12.40 11.16 -10.42
C LEU A 89 -12.97 11.64 -11.76
N ASN A 90 -13.96 10.93 -12.31
CA ASN A 90 -14.50 11.16 -13.65
C ASN A 90 -13.41 11.15 -14.75
N ILE A 91 -12.52 10.16 -14.71
CA ILE A 91 -11.46 9.96 -15.71
C ILE A 91 -11.70 8.68 -16.53
N PRO A 92 -11.08 8.54 -17.72
CA PRO A 92 -11.28 7.36 -18.55
C PRO A 92 -10.89 6.05 -17.85
N LEU A 93 -11.73 5.01 -17.98
CA LEU A 93 -11.53 3.72 -17.33
C LEU A 93 -10.19 3.06 -17.69
N ARG A 94 -9.63 3.32 -18.88
CA ARG A 94 -8.29 2.83 -19.28
C ARG A 94 -7.14 3.29 -18.36
N LYS A 95 -7.37 4.31 -17.52
CA LYS A 95 -6.40 4.76 -16.50
C LYS A 95 -6.44 3.89 -15.23
N SER A 96 -7.45 3.02 -15.08
CA SER A 96 -7.52 2.04 -13.99
C SER A 96 -6.61 0.86 -14.31
N ILE A 97 -5.35 0.92 -13.85
CA ILE A 97 -4.36 -0.13 -14.08
C ILE A 97 -4.20 -1.04 -12.86
N GLY A 98 -4.11 -0.47 -11.67
CA GLY A 98 -3.86 -1.23 -10.44
C GLY A 98 -3.18 -0.39 -9.36
N ASP A 99 -3.08 -0.95 -8.16
CA ASP A 99 -2.30 -0.35 -7.07
C ASP A 99 -0.81 -0.38 -7.41
N SER A 100 -0.11 0.73 -7.20
CA SER A 100 1.33 0.82 -7.48
C SER A 100 2.19 -0.03 -6.53
N ALA A 101 1.65 -0.52 -5.41
CA ALA A 101 2.34 -1.45 -4.53
C ALA A 101 2.82 -2.71 -5.27
N TYR A 102 2.11 -3.17 -6.31
CA TYR A 102 2.53 -4.31 -7.14
C TYR A 102 3.86 -4.09 -7.87
N LEU A 103 4.32 -2.85 -8.04
CA LEU A 103 5.63 -2.56 -8.62
C LEU A 103 6.79 -3.07 -7.74
N CYS A 104 6.53 -3.47 -6.50
CA CYS A 104 7.50 -4.20 -5.68
C CYS A 104 8.06 -5.44 -6.39
N LEU A 105 7.27 -6.10 -7.23
CA LEU A 105 7.65 -7.25 -8.05
C LEU A 105 8.76 -6.94 -9.06
N ALA A 106 8.99 -5.67 -9.39
CA ALA A 106 10.10 -5.25 -10.25
C ALA A 106 11.44 -5.21 -9.51
N THR A 107 11.46 -5.29 -8.18
CA THR A 107 12.67 -5.15 -7.36
C THR A 107 13.26 -6.50 -6.96
N ASP A 108 14.59 -6.64 -7.01
CA ASP A 108 15.25 -7.89 -6.62
C ASP A 108 15.12 -8.19 -5.13
N ARG A 109 15.07 -7.15 -4.29
CA ARG A 109 14.90 -7.32 -2.83
C ARG A 109 13.56 -7.97 -2.50
N PHE A 110 12.48 -7.57 -3.16
CA PHE A 110 11.17 -8.21 -2.98
C PHE A 110 11.15 -9.63 -3.56
N LYS A 111 11.77 -9.86 -4.72
CA LYS A 111 11.86 -11.20 -5.34
C LYS A 111 12.58 -12.24 -4.47
N LYS A 112 13.46 -11.84 -3.55
CA LYS A 112 14.09 -12.77 -2.60
C LYS A 112 13.11 -13.38 -1.60
N LEU A 113 11.97 -12.73 -1.36
CA LEU A 113 10.96 -13.20 -0.41
C LEU A 113 10.29 -14.51 -0.84
N PHE A 114 10.22 -14.78 -2.16
CA PHE A 114 9.66 -16.03 -2.70
C PHE A 114 10.44 -17.28 -2.26
N ALA A 115 11.72 -17.13 -1.88
CA ALA A 115 12.57 -18.24 -1.45
C ALA A 115 12.47 -18.54 0.06
N LEU A 116 11.70 -17.75 0.82
CA LEU A 116 11.59 -17.94 2.26
C LEU A 116 10.79 -19.22 2.59
N PRO A 117 11.26 -20.05 3.52
CA PRO A 117 10.52 -21.24 3.93
C PRO A 117 9.27 -20.83 4.70
N LYS A 118 8.18 -21.58 4.51
CA LYS A 118 6.95 -21.42 5.28
C LYS A 118 7.22 -21.73 6.76
N LYS A 119 6.69 -20.87 7.63
CA LYS A 119 6.82 -20.94 9.09
C LYS A 119 5.45 -20.94 9.77
N TYR A 120 4.47 -20.26 9.18
CA TYR A 120 3.15 -20.05 9.77
C TYR A 120 2.06 -20.68 8.90
N ARG A 121 1.18 -21.47 9.50
CA ARG A 121 0.06 -22.09 8.80
C ARG A 121 -1.01 -21.05 8.42
N ILE A 122 -1.38 -20.20 9.37
CA ILE A 122 -2.32 -19.10 9.15
C ILE A 122 -1.80 -17.86 9.86
N SER A 123 -1.78 -16.73 9.14
CA SER A 123 -1.52 -15.42 9.70
C SER A 123 -2.72 -14.50 9.59
N VAL A 124 -2.81 -13.53 10.49
CA VAL A 124 -3.84 -12.49 10.47
C VAL A 124 -3.22 -11.10 10.41
N ILE A 125 -3.70 -10.29 9.47
CA ILE A 125 -3.31 -8.88 9.28
C ILE A 125 -4.57 -8.01 9.46
N PRO A 126 -4.79 -7.43 10.64
CA PRO A 126 -5.87 -6.48 10.83
C PRO A 126 -5.62 -5.17 10.10
N HIS A 127 -6.64 -4.31 10.09
CA HIS A 127 -6.48 -2.92 9.71
C HIS A 127 -5.66 -2.17 10.78
N HIS A 128 -4.86 -1.19 10.37
CA HIS A 128 -4.00 -0.45 11.32
C HIS A 128 -4.75 0.21 12.50
N GLN A 129 -6.05 0.52 12.33
CA GLN A 129 -6.91 1.05 13.39
C GLN A 129 -7.45 -0.04 14.33
N THR A 130 -7.76 -1.23 13.82
CA THR A 130 -8.27 -2.35 14.64
C THR A 130 -7.13 -3.07 15.35
N ALA A 131 -5.89 -2.96 14.84
CA ALA A 131 -4.67 -3.43 15.48
C ALA A 131 -4.43 -2.81 16.89
N THR A 132 -5.01 -1.64 17.19
CA THR A 132 -4.91 -1.02 18.52
C THR A 132 -6.09 -1.33 19.44
N SER A 133 -7.24 -1.72 18.91
CA SER A 133 -8.49 -1.83 19.68
C SER A 133 -8.81 -3.27 20.11
N ILE A 134 -8.07 -4.25 19.60
CA ILE A 134 -8.30 -5.68 19.83
C ILE A 134 -7.00 -6.31 20.35
N ASP A 135 -7.13 -7.23 21.30
CA ASP A 135 -6.03 -8.04 21.80
C ASP A 135 -5.73 -9.20 20.83
N TRP A 136 -4.98 -8.87 19.78
CA TRP A 136 -4.57 -9.82 18.74
C TRP A 136 -3.61 -10.89 19.24
N GLU A 137 -2.91 -10.66 20.35
CA GLU A 137 -2.03 -11.67 20.95
C GLU A 137 -2.85 -12.78 21.58
N THR A 138 -3.87 -12.43 22.36
CA THR A 138 -4.81 -13.41 22.91
C THR A 138 -5.57 -14.16 21.80
N ILE A 139 -6.05 -13.46 20.77
CA ILE A 139 -6.70 -14.10 19.61
C ILE A 139 -5.75 -15.05 18.89
N GLY A 140 -4.49 -14.63 18.71
CA GLY A 140 -3.45 -15.45 18.11
C GLY A 140 -3.22 -16.75 18.89
N ASN A 141 -3.13 -16.66 20.22
CA ASN A 141 -2.92 -17.82 21.09
C ASN A 141 -4.11 -18.79 21.08
N VAL A 142 -5.36 -18.27 21.11
CA VAL A 142 -6.56 -19.12 21.12
C VAL A 142 -6.82 -19.75 19.76
N GLY A 143 -6.59 -19.01 18.67
CA GLY A 143 -6.86 -19.45 17.30
C GLY A 143 -5.68 -20.12 16.59
N GLU A 144 -4.54 -20.28 17.26
CA GLU A 144 -3.26 -20.69 16.64
C GLU A 144 -2.90 -19.84 15.41
N LEU A 145 -3.19 -18.54 15.48
CA LEU A 145 -2.94 -17.58 14.41
C LEU A 145 -1.65 -16.81 14.68
N HIS A 146 -0.80 -16.69 13.66
CA HIS A 146 0.33 -15.78 13.72
C HIS A 146 -0.12 -14.34 13.41
N PHE A 147 -0.14 -13.50 14.44
CA PHE A 147 -0.49 -12.09 14.30
C PHE A 147 0.63 -11.31 13.61
N ILE A 148 0.29 -10.67 12.49
CA ILE A 148 1.17 -9.76 11.77
C ILE A 148 0.67 -8.34 12.00
N ASP A 149 1.43 -7.56 12.75
CA ASP A 149 1.09 -6.19 13.07
C ASP A 149 1.37 -5.26 11.86
N PRO A 150 0.34 -4.65 11.23
CA PRO A 150 0.50 -3.81 10.04
C PRO A 150 1.27 -2.51 10.29
N ARG A 151 1.58 -2.21 11.56
CA ARG A 151 2.32 -1.01 11.98
C ARG A 151 3.84 -1.23 11.99
N LYS A 152 4.28 -2.48 11.84
CA LYS A 152 5.69 -2.83 11.83
C LYS A 152 6.34 -2.41 10.52
N GLU A 153 7.67 -2.45 10.51
CA GLU A 153 8.48 -2.15 9.34
C GLU A 153 8.06 -3.04 8.15
N PHE A 154 7.96 -2.44 6.97
CA PHE A 154 7.28 -3.06 5.84
C PHE A 154 7.97 -4.32 5.32
N PHE A 155 9.29 -4.40 5.34
CA PHE A 155 9.98 -5.65 4.97
C PHE A 155 9.72 -6.77 5.96
N ARG A 156 9.66 -6.49 7.27
CA ARG A 156 9.25 -7.51 8.26
C ARG A 156 7.86 -8.05 7.98
N VAL A 157 6.91 -7.17 7.67
CA VAL A 157 5.55 -7.59 7.31
C VAL A 157 5.54 -8.43 6.04
N PHE A 158 6.33 -8.07 5.02
CA PHE A 158 6.42 -8.86 3.78
C PHE A 158 7.07 -10.22 4.01
N GLU A 159 8.09 -10.31 4.86
CA GLU A 159 8.71 -11.57 5.29
C GLU A 159 7.65 -12.47 5.95
N ASP A 160 6.90 -11.96 6.91
CA ASP A 160 5.87 -12.74 7.60
C ASP A 160 4.76 -13.23 6.64
N ILE A 161 4.33 -12.39 5.69
CA ILE A 161 3.38 -12.79 4.64
C ILE A 161 3.97 -13.91 3.76
N ALA A 162 5.23 -13.77 3.34
CA ALA A 162 5.90 -14.76 2.50
C ALA A 162 6.08 -16.10 3.24
N GLN A 163 6.31 -16.06 4.56
CA GLN A 163 6.47 -17.24 5.40
C GLN A 163 5.13 -17.84 5.87
N SER A 164 3.99 -17.25 5.50
CA SER A 164 2.66 -17.78 5.80
C SER A 164 2.14 -18.68 4.68
N GLU A 165 1.45 -19.77 5.02
CA GLU A 165 0.73 -20.59 4.04
C GLU A 165 -0.59 -19.90 3.61
N CYS A 166 -1.28 -19.26 4.57
CA CYS A 166 -2.49 -18.48 4.34
C CYS A 166 -2.51 -17.19 5.18
N VAL A 167 -3.07 -16.12 4.63
CA VAL A 167 -3.25 -14.81 5.30
C VAL A 167 -4.73 -14.42 5.33
N LEU A 168 -5.26 -14.21 6.53
CA LEU A 168 -6.53 -13.53 6.77
C LEU A 168 -6.27 -12.04 6.92
N THR A 169 -6.96 -11.17 6.17
CA THR A 169 -6.63 -9.73 6.21
C THR A 169 -7.83 -8.79 6.09
N GLU A 170 -7.87 -7.76 6.94
CA GLU A 170 -8.69 -6.56 6.74
C GLU A 170 -7.95 -5.49 5.91
N SER A 171 -6.61 -5.56 5.93
CA SER A 171 -5.74 -4.63 5.23
C SER A 171 -5.77 -4.88 3.73
N LEU A 172 -6.11 -3.85 2.94
CA LEU A 172 -5.99 -3.89 1.48
C LEU A 172 -4.56 -4.20 1.04
N HIS A 173 -3.57 -3.55 1.67
CA HIS A 173 -2.17 -3.83 1.35
C HIS A 173 -1.78 -5.24 1.79
N GLY A 174 -2.34 -5.78 2.88
CA GLY A 174 -2.15 -7.18 3.26
C GLY A 174 -2.60 -8.14 2.15
N ALA A 175 -3.76 -7.87 1.54
CA ALA A 175 -4.25 -8.63 0.40
C ALA A 175 -3.36 -8.50 -0.85
N ILE A 176 -2.93 -7.27 -1.18
CA ILE A 176 -2.05 -7.01 -2.33
C ILE A 176 -0.71 -7.75 -2.18
N PHE A 177 -0.07 -7.67 -1.01
CA PHE A 177 1.22 -8.32 -0.81
C PHE A 177 1.10 -9.84 -0.71
N ALA A 178 0.02 -10.37 -0.13
CA ALA A 178 -0.24 -11.81 -0.16
C ALA A 178 -0.43 -12.31 -1.60
N ASP A 179 -1.22 -11.61 -2.41
CA ASP A 179 -1.40 -11.92 -3.84
C ASP A 179 -0.06 -11.86 -4.60
N ALA A 180 0.70 -10.79 -4.42
CA ALA A 180 1.99 -10.60 -5.08
C ALA A 180 3.00 -11.70 -4.72
N LEU A 181 3.05 -12.12 -3.44
CA LEU A 181 3.93 -13.17 -2.94
C LEU A 181 3.40 -14.59 -3.18
N ARG A 182 2.22 -14.72 -3.82
CA ARG A 182 1.53 -16.01 -4.03
C ARG A 182 1.22 -16.77 -2.75
N THR A 183 1.01 -16.03 -1.65
CA THR A 183 0.47 -16.58 -0.40
C THR A 183 -1.05 -16.59 -0.50
N ALA A 184 -1.69 -17.72 -0.18
CA ALA A 184 -3.15 -17.79 -0.18
C ALA A 184 -3.73 -16.75 0.79
N TRP A 185 -4.84 -16.10 0.45
CA TRP A 185 -5.41 -15.09 1.33
C TRP A 185 -6.93 -15.01 1.26
N GLN A 186 -7.52 -14.55 2.35
CA GLN A 186 -8.96 -14.35 2.49
C GLN A 186 -9.23 -13.02 3.21
N PRO A 187 -10.07 -12.14 2.65
CA PRO A 187 -10.50 -10.95 3.37
C PRO A 187 -11.48 -11.30 4.51
N PHE A 188 -11.43 -10.54 5.60
CA PHE A 188 -12.45 -10.54 6.65
C PHE A 188 -12.83 -9.10 7.05
N ARG A 189 -13.89 -8.97 7.85
CA ARG A 189 -14.44 -7.70 8.36
C ARG A 189 -14.88 -7.85 9.80
#